data_AF-G5K504-F1
#
_entry.id   AF-G5K504-F1
#
_cell.length_a   1.000
_cell.length_b   1.000
_cell.length_c   1.000
_cell.angle_alpha   90.00
_cell.angle_beta   90.00
_cell.angle_gamma   90.00
#
_symmetry.space_group_name_H-M   'P 1'
#
loop_
_entity.id
_entity.type
_entity.pdbx_description
1 polymer ?
#
loop_
_entity_poly.entity_id
_entity_poly.type
_entity_poly.pdbx_seq_one_letter_code
_entity_poly.pdbx_strand_id
1 'polypeptide(L)'
;MSFIYNIIGIILALLLVRFPLGQKVVSIVSDAVTKVINCGQAGLNFVFGSLADNTAATGFIFAIQTLGNIIFLSALVSLLYYAGILGFVIKWIGKGVGKLMHTSEVESFVAVANMF
;
A
#
# COMPACT_ATOMS: atom_id res chain seq x y z
N MET A 1 -3.39 5.15 28.82
CA MET A 1 -3.65 5.35 27.38
C MET A 1 -2.67 4.58 26.50
N SER A 2 -1.34 4.85 26.56
CA SER A 2 -0.34 4.20 25.69
C SER A 2 -0.30 2.66 25.76
N PHE A 3 -0.48 2.05 26.94
CA PHE A 3 -0.43 0.60 27.12
C PHE A 3 -1.55 -0.17 26.38
N ILE A 4 -2.76 0.40 26.30
CA ILE A 4 -3.92 -0.23 25.65
C ILE A 4 -3.73 -0.26 24.13
N TYR A 5 -3.20 0.81 23.54
CA TYR A 5 -2.90 0.88 22.10
C TYR A 5 -1.88 -0.17 21.67
N ASN A 6 -0.85 -0.39 22.49
CA ASN A 6 0.16 -1.41 22.23
C ASN A 6 -0.45 -2.82 22.27
N ILE A 7 -1.35 -3.11 23.21
CA ILE A 7 -2.05 -4.40 23.28
C ILE A 7 -2.94 -4.61 22.05
N ILE A 8 -3.71 -3.59 21.63
CA ILE A 8 -4.54 -3.67 20.42
C ILE A 8 -3.65 -3.94 19.21
N GLY A 9 -2.53 -3.23 19.05
CA GLY A 9 -1.58 -3.47 17.96
C GLY A 9 -1.04 -4.90 17.93
N ILE A 10 -0.69 -5.46 19.09
CA ILE A 10 -0.21 -6.86 19.20
C ILE A 10 -1.31 -7.87 18.85
N ILE A 11 -2.53 -7.67 19.34
CA ILE A 11 -3.67 -8.55 19.02
C ILE A 11 -3.96 -8.51 17.52
N LEU A 12 -3.96 -7.32 16.93
CA LEU A 12 -4.24 -7.11 15.51
C LEU A 12 -3.13 -7.72 14.64
N ALA A 13 -1.87 -7.57 15.04
CA ALA A 13 -0.73 -8.22 14.38
C ALA A 13 -0.83 -9.75 14.47
N LEU A 14 -1.12 -10.32 15.64
CA LEU A 14 -1.31 -11.77 15.80
C LEU A 14 -2.49 -12.29 14.99
N LEU A 15 -3.59 -11.55 14.92
CA LEU A 15 -4.74 -11.92 14.11
C LEU A 15 -4.38 -11.93 12.62
N LEU A 16 -3.70 -10.91 12.11
CA LEU A 16 -3.32 -10.85 10.70
C LEU A 16 -2.26 -11.89 10.31
N VAL A 17 -1.29 -12.17 11.20
CA VAL A 17 -0.16 -13.05 10.89
C VAL A 17 -0.46 -14.52 11.19
N ARG A 18 -1.24 -14.84 12.23
CA ARG A 18 -1.40 -16.23 12.71
C ARG A 18 -2.76 -16.85 12.37
N PHE A 19 -3.82 -16.06 12.20
CA PHE A 19 -5.13 -16.62 11.84
C PHE A 19 -5.29 -16.75 10.32
N PRO A 20 -5.89 -17.86 9.84
CA PRO A 20 -6.05 -18.12 8.40
C PRO A 20 -6.94 -17.08 7.70
N LEU A 21 -7.95 -16.55 8.40
CA LEU A 21 -8.75 -15.44 7.89
C LEU A 21 -7.92 -14.15 7.73
N GLY A 22 -7.07 -13.83 8.71
CA GLY A 22 -6.20 -12.67 8.65
C GLY A 22 -5.20 -12.76 7.50
N GLN A 23 -4.54 -13.90 7.35
CA GLN A 23 -3.61 -14.17 6.26
C GLN A 23 -4.29 -14.08 4.88
N LYS A 24 -5.52 -14.61 4.76
CA LYS A 24 -6.29 -14.53 3.51
C LYS A 24 -6.60 -13.09 3.13
N VAL A 25 -7.01 -12.26 4.09
CA VAL A 25 -7.25 -10.83 3.86
C VAL A 25 -5.96 -10.14 3.41
N VAL A 26 -4.85 -10.37 4.11
CA VAL A 26 -3.54 -9.82 3.74
C VAL A 26 -3.15 -10.26 2.33
N SER A 27 -3.27 -11.55 2.00
CA SER A 27 -2.95 -12.07 0.67
C SER A 27 -3.77 -11.40 -0.43
N ILE A 28 -5.08 -11.22 -0.25
CA ILE A 28 -5.93 -10.57 -1.24
C ILE A 28 -5.48 -9.13 -1.49
N VAL A 29 -5.14 -8.40 -0.43
CA VAL A 29 -4.64 -7.03 -0.53
C VAL A 29 -3.27 -7.01 -1.21
N SER A 30 -2.36 -7.89 -0.82
CA SER A 30 -1.04 -8.05 -1.44
C SER A 30 -1.15 -8.36 -2.93
N ASP A 31 -2.02 -9.29 -3.33
CA ASP A 31 -2.23 -9.65 -4.73
C ASP A 31 -2.79 -8.47 -5.54
N ALA A 32 -3.67 -7.66 -4.94
CA ALA A 32 -4.16 -6.45 -5.58
C ALA A 32 -3.05 -5.41 -5.80
N VAL A 33 -2.19 -5.19 -4.80
CA VAL A 33 -1.02 -4.31 -4.92
C VAL A 33 -0.05 -4.83 -5.97
N THR A 34 0.23 -6.13 -6.00
CA THR A 34 1.09 -6.75 -7.01
C THR A 34 0.54 -6.57 -8.41
N LYS A 35 -0.77 -6.69 -8.63
CA LYS A 35 -1.39 -6.40 -9.94
C LYS A 35 -1.14 -4.96 -10.38
N VAL A 36 -1.27 -4.00 -9.46
CA VAL A 36 -0.99 -2.59 -9.75
C VAL A 36 0.49 -2.39 -10.12
N ILE A 37 1.41 -3.00 -9.37
CA ILE A 37 2.85 -2.95 -9.67
C ILE A 37 3.14 -3.56 -11.06
N ASN A 38 2.49 -4.66 -11.41
CA ASN A 38 2.65 -5.29 -12.72
C ASN A 38 2.17 -4.40 -13.88
N CYS A 39 1.14 -3.56 -13.67
CA CYS A 39 0.76 -2.54 -14.63
C CYS A 39 1.87 -1.49 -14.83
N GLY A 40 2.54 -1.09 -13.74
CA GLY A 40 3.72 -0.22 -13.79
C GLY A 40 4.86 -0.83 -14.58
N GLN A 41 5.15 -2.11 -14.35
CA GLN A 41 6.17 -2.86 -15.09
C GLN A 41 5.87 -2.89 -16.60
N ALA A 42 4.61 -3.04 -17.01
CA ALA A 42 4.23 -2.98 -18.42
C ALA A 42 4.55 -1.60 -19.05
N GLY A 43 4.34 -0.52 -18.29
CA GLY A 43 4.73 0.84 -18.69
C GLY A 43 6.25 1.01 -18.81
N LEU A 44 7.03 0.43 -17.88
CA LEU A 44 8.49 0.46 -17.96
C LEU A 44 9.02 -0.32 -19.16
N ASN A 45 8.43 -1.47 -19.47
CA ASN A 45 8.76 -2.26 -20.65
C ASN A 45 8.45 -1.48 -21.94
N PHE A 46 7.37 -0.70 -21.97
CA PHE A 46 7.05 0.17 -23.10
C PHE A 46 8.08 1.29 -23.30
N VAL A 47 8.57 1.91 -22.22
CA VAL A 47 9.52 3.03 -22.30
C VAL A 47 10.97 2.57 -22.52
N PHE A 48 11.40 1.53 -21.80
CA PHE A 48 12.81 1.10 -21.72
C PHE A 48 13.10 -0.24 -22.41
N GLY A 49 12.09 -0.94 -22.94
CA GLY A 49 12.27 -2.20 -23.65
C GLY A 49 13.00 -3.25 -22.82
N SER A 50 14.05 -3.83 -23.40
CA SER A 50 14.85 -4.89 -22.75
C SER A 50 15.60 -4.43 -21.50
N LEU A 51 15.79 -3.12 -21.27
CA LEU A 51 16.44 -2.63 -20.05
C LEU A 51 15.51 -2.71 -18.83
N ALA A 52 14.19 -2.78 -19.03
CA ALA A 52 13.22 -3.03 -17.97
C ALA A 52 12.98 -4.53 -17.73
N ASP A 53 13.55 -5.41 -18.56
CA ASP A 53 13.39 -6.85 -18.46
C ASP A 53 14.51 -7.49 -17.61
N ASN A 54 14.10 -8.10 -16.50
CA ASN A 54 15.00 -8.83 -15.59
C ASN A 54 15.63 -10.09 -16.17
N THR A 55 15.02 -10.62 -17.22
CA THR A 55 15.45 -11.84 -17.87
C THR A 55 16.37 -11.57 -19.06
N ALA A 56 16.50 -10.30 -19.46
CA ALA A 56 17.42 -9.89 -20.50
C ALA A 56 18.89 -10.07 -20.06
N ALA A 57 19.80 -10.14 -21.03
CA ALA A 57 21.24 -10.26 -20.78
C ALA A 57 21.81 -9.11 -19.92
N THR A 58 21.12 -7.96 -19.89
CA THR A 58 21.44 -6.81 -19.03
C THR A 58 21.15 -7.06 -17.55
N GLY A 59 20.34 -8.07 -17.22
CA GLY A 59 19.92 -8.41 -15.87
C GLY A 59 19.02 -7.34 -15.23
N PHE A 60 18.87 -7.43 -13.90
CA PHE A 60 18.09 -6.48 -13.11
C PHE A 60 18.80 -5.11 -13.04
N ILE A 61 18.20 -4.09 -13.65
CA ILE A 61 18.68 -2.70 -13.59
C ILE A 61 17.85 -1.95 -12.53
N PHE A 62 18.44 -1.78 -11.34
CA PHE A 62 17.79 -1.13 -10.20
C PHE A 62 17.21 0.25 -10.54
N ALA A 63 17.97 1.07 -11.27
CA ALA A 63 17.58 2.43 -11.62
C ALA A 63 16.33 2.49 -12.50
N ILE A 64 16.06 1.46 -13.31
CA ILE A 64 14.91 1.44 -14.21
C ILE A 64 13.72 0.82 -13.50
N GLN A 65 13.92 -0.30 -12.83
CA GLN A 65 12.80 -1.09 -12.34
C GLN A 65 12.32 -0.62 -10.98
N THR A 66 13.23 -0.44 -10.02
CA THR A 66 12.85 0.05 -8.69
C THR A 66 12.41 1.50 -8.77
N LEU A 67 13.25 2.38 -9.30
CA LEU A 67 12.92 3.82 -9.38
C LEU A 67 11.75 4.07 -10.34
N GLY A 68 11.67 3.33 -11.45
CA GLY A 68 10.55 3.42 -12.37
C GLY A 68 9.22 3.04 -11.74
N ASN A 69 9.18 1.96 -10.95
CA ASN A 69 7.98 1.61 -10.20
C ASN A 69 7.62 2.65 -9.14
N ILE A 70 8.61 3.29 -8.49
CA ILE A 70 8.36 4.41 -7.56
C ILE A 70 7.69 5.57 -8.31
N ILE A 71 8.19 5.95 -9.49
CA ILE A 71 7.59 7.01 -10.31
C ILE A 71 6.15 6.67 -10.70
N PHE A 72 5.92 5.44 -11.16
CA PHE A 72 4.58 4.96 -11.50
C PHE A 72 3.62 5.02 -10.31
N LEU A 73 4.02 4.50 -9.15
CA LEU A 73 3.19 4.51 -7.94
C LEU A 73 2.92 5.94 -7.48
N SER A 74 3.90 6.84 -7.56
CA SER A 74 3.74 8.25 -7.19
C SER A 74 2.73 8.95 -8.09
N ALA A 75 2.79 8.71 -9.41
CA ALA A 75 1.83 9.23 -10.37
C ALA A 75 0.42 8.67 -10.14
N LEU A 76 0.31 7.36 -9.83
CA LEU A 76 -0.97 6.72 -9.52
C LEU A 76 -1.59 7.26 -8.23
N VAL A 77 -0.82 7.38 -7.15
CA VAL A 77 -1.29 7.94 -5.88
C VAL A 77 -1.73 9.38 -6.06
N SER A 78 -0.96 10.19 -6.81
CA SER A 78 -1.34 11.56 -7.16
C SER A 78 -2.66 11.61 -7.93
N LEU A 79 -2.85 10.73 -8.91
CA LEU A 79 -4.10 10.60 -9.65
C LEU A 79 -5.28 10.20 -8.75
N LEU A 80 -5.10 9.21 -7.87
CA LEU A 80 -6.14 8.74 -6.94
C LEU A 80 -6.49 9.81 -5.90
N TYR A 81 -5.51 10.62 -5.49
CA TYR A 81 -5.72 11.77 -4.62
C TYR A 81 -6.53 12.86 -5.32
N TYR A 82 -6.13 13.23 -6.54
CA TYR A 82 -6.85 14.21 -7.36
C TYR A 82 -8.28 13.75 -7.68
N ALA A 83 -8.48 12.48 -7.98
CA ALA A 83 -9.80 11.89 -8.24
C ALA A 83 -10.67 11.76 -6.97
N GLY A 84 -10.13 12.02 -5.78
CA GLY A 84 -10.85 11.92 -4.51
C GLY A 84 -11.05 10.49 -3.98
N ILE A 85 -10.56 9.48 -4.70
CA ILE A 85 -10.67 8.06 -4.31
C ILE A 85 -9.85 7.81 -3.03
N LEU A 86 -8.63 8.35 -2.97
CA LEU A 86 -7.77 8.16 -1.80
C LEU A 86 -8.39 8.80 -0.55
N GLY A 87 -8.93 10.01 -0.69
CA GLY A 87 -9.64 10.70 0.40
C GLY A 87 -10.86 9.92 0.89
N PHE A 88 -11.63 9.31 -0.01
CA PHE A 88 -12.75 8.44 0.35
C PHE A 88 -12.28 7.23 1.17
N VAL A 89 -11.23 6.52 0.72
CA VAL A 89 -10.67 5.35 1.41
C VAL A 89 -10.14 5.74 2.80
N ILE A 90 -9.33 6.80 2.88
CA ILE A 90 -8.76 7.29 4.15
C ILE A 90 -9.87 7.63 5.14
N LYS A 91 -10.96 8.26 4.70
CA LYS A 91 -12.09 8.61 5.58
C LYS A 91 -12.75 7.38 6.19
N TRP A 92 -12.96 6.32 5.41
CA TRP A 92 -13.60 5.09 5.91
C TRP A 92 -12.68 4.31 6.85
N ILE A 93 -11.40 4.16 6.49
CA ILE A 93 -10.41 3.48 7.34
C ILE A 93 -10.20 4.29 8.63
N GLY A 94 -10.02 5.60 8.53
CA GLY A 94 -9.85 6.50 9.68
C GLY A 94 -11.02 6.46 10.65
N LYS A 95 -12.26 6.36 10.15
CA LYS A 95 -13.43 6.14 11.02
C LYS A 95 -13.44 4.77 11.70
N GLY A 96 -13.03 3.72 11.00
CA GLY A 96 -12.93 2.37 11.57
C GLY A 96 -11.87 2.29 12.67
N VAL A 97 -10.66 2.78 12.38
CA VAL A 97 -9.54 2.85 13.32
C VAL A 97 -9.87 3.77 14.49
N GLY A 98 -10.43 4.95 14.23
CA GLY A 98 -10.81 5.91 15.28
C GLY A 98 -11.83 5.34 16.26
N LYS A 99 -12.80 4.56 15.78
CA LYS A 99 -13.73 3.82 16.65
C LYS A 99 -13.04 2.75 17.49
N LEU A 100 -12.10 2.01 16.90
CA LEU A 100 -11.39 0.94 17.61
C LEU A 100 -10.42 1.50 18.67
N MET A 101 -9.80 2.64 18.36
CA MET A 101 -8.77 3.28 19.17
C MET A 101 -9.33 4.36 20.11
N HIS A 102 -10.59 4.79 19.97
CA HIS A 102 -11.12 5.94 20.71
C HIS A 102 -10.26 7.22 20.54
N THR A 103 -9.59 7.36 19.39
CA THR A 103 -8.82 8.54 19.01
C THR A 103 -9.71 9.55 18.29
N SER A 104 -9.30 10.81 18.21
CA SER A 104 -10.08 11.80 17.48
C SER A 104 -10.17 11.44 15.98
N GLU A 105 -11.25 11.83 15.30
CA GLU A 105 -11.40 11.59 13.86
C GLU A 105 -10.25 12.22 13.06
N VAL A 106 -9.73 13.35 13.54
CA VAL A 106 -8.61 14.08 12.91
C VAL A 106 -7.29 13.32 13.08
N GLU A 107 -6.95 12.82 14.27
CA GLU A 107 -5.75 12.01 14.49
C GLU A 107 -5.79 10.71 13.69
N SER A 108 -6.95 10.08 13.62
CA SER A 108 -7.14 8.82 12.88
C SER A 108 -7.05 9.03 11.37
N PHE A 109 -7.58 10.15 10.88
CA PHE A 109 -7.45 10.54 9.47
C PHE A 109 -5.98 10.80 9.10
N VAL A 110 -5.25 11.58 9.90
CA VAL A 110 -3.83 11.88 9.65
C VAL A 110 -2.98 10.62 9.73
N ALA A 111 -3.23 9.76 10.72
CA ALA A 111 -2.51 8.50 10.86
C ALA A 111 -2.69 7.58 9.63
N VAL A 112 -3.91 7.48 9.10
CA VAL A 112 -4.19 6.67 7.90
C VAL A 112 -3.65 7.33 6.64
N ALA A 113 -3.73 8.65 6.51
CA ALA A 113 -3.18 9.38 5.38
C ALA A 113 -1.65 9.19 5.26
N ASN A 114 -0.94 9.18 6.39
CA ASN A 114 0.51 8.98 6.43
C ASN A 114 0.98 7.54 6.12
N MET A 115 0.07 6.57 6.02
CA MET A 115 0.42 5.18 5.65
C MET A 115 0.66 5.00 4.15
N PHE A 116 0.22 5.95 3.32
CA PHE A 116 0.31 5.93 1.86
C PHE A 116 1.41 6.85 1.35
#